data_AF-A0A8H4Z1U7-F1
#
_entry.id   AF-A0A8H4Z1U7-F1
#
_cell.length_a   1.000
_cell.length_b   1.000
_cell.length_c   1.000
_cell.angle_alpha   90.00
_cell.angle_beta   90.00
_cell.angle_gamma   90.00
#
_symmetry.space_group_name_H-M   'P 1'
#
loop_
_entity.id
_entity.type
_entity.pdbx_description
1 polymer ?
#
loop_
_entity_poly.entity_id
_entity_poly.type
_entity_poly.pdbx_seq_one_letter_code
_entity_poly.pdbx_strand_id
1 'polypeptide(L)'
;MELTTPERRGRPSRAAAPKCFKDPESDSDEPIVPRFRSMSPAGSRVIHVKDETAHSSSDPAIETSPLPTLNQSAVLKKRSSSDEEAGSPNKKVRKIVLKTNKSATASNNAAAPRPVTPDLSHLGDSPSDDLSGIRSLHEGLISIQKRISTTLRKTEFAVELDAAKKKIASLEHQLLEASSPDDSTSKLKQCEKELAAVMKRNSRLVNDNVELTRNLKDTQVYANDRQAYADSLRREIAAMEKERDPNFNDAFKVTDDEVESAWNGIKHEIFAFVVQVLTVKPYRKTAPRGADHSVVEALKKEQKKDIHLAEFYFEQYIWKCLVRNIFQGEAATFGGPAGRVFQFFCLDISKIDCESMPELSRVKAHTANFLNKQFDENNQKEAIGIVDRMKNDLAIFMDPDQEHKAEERLKSIVNKAVKLNNFFLKSRAFFVTDWDIDDESDNFDDLIVRHRSGIKDGTPVVGIQISPRLSKIGNADGEFFNSNAMVIYKPIVTLNYE
;
A
#
# COMPACT_ATOMS: atom_id res chain seq x y z
N MET A 1 33.90 -61.20 -66.55
CA MET A 1 32.46 -61.36 -66.37
C MET A 1 31.79 -60.06 -66.78
N GLU A 2 31.25 -60.04 -68.00
CA GLU A 2 29.84 -59.73 -68.33
C GLU A 2 29.01 -58.99 -67.25
N LEU A 3 28.14 -58.01 -67.51
CA LEU A 3 27.52 -57.47 -68.73
C LEU A 3 26.80 -56.14 -68.35
N THR A 4 26.75 -55.21 -69.32
CA THR A 4 25.62 -54.31 -69.69
C THR A 4 25.09 -53.18 -68.79
N THR A 5 25.20 -51.96 -69.32
CA THR A 5 24.25 -50.83 -69.23
C THR A 5 22.94 -51.13 -70.01
N PRO A 6 21.82 -50.39 -69.80
CA PRO A 6 21.60 -49.18 -70.60
C PRO A 6 20.80 -48.02 -69.93
N GLU A 7 21.25 -46.82 -70.29
CA GLU A 7 20.51 -45.61 -70.71
C GLU A 7 18.96 -45.69 -70.81
N ARG A 8 18.25 -44.70 -70.24
CA ARG A 8 16.99 -44.21 -70.82
C ARG A 8 16.87 -42.69 -70.78
N ARG A 9 16.72 -42.14 -71.99
CA ARG A 9 16.53 -40.75 -72.40
C ARG A 9 15.09 -40.27 -72.22
N GLY A 10 14.95 -38.94 -72.19
CA GLY A 10 13.89 -38.22 -72.91
C GLY A 10 13.02 -37.34 -72.00
N ARG A 11 13.21 -36.02 -71.89
CA ARG A 11 13.02 -34.91 -72.88
C ARG A 11 11.76 -34.07 -72.54
N PRO A 12 11.65 -32.82 -73.01
CA PRO A 12 11.29 -31.66 -72.18
C PRO A 12 10.07 -30.86 -72.70
N SER A 13 9.84 -29.71 -72.06
CA SER A 13 9.15 -28.50 -72.56
C SER A 13 7.65 -28.35 -72.27
N ARG A 14 7.31 -27.26 -71.57
CA ARG A 14 6.38 -26.28 -72.12
C ARG A 14 6.62 -24.88 -71.53
N ALA A 15 6.93 -23.95 -72.42
CA ALA A 15 6.90 -22.52 -72.22
C ALA A 15 5.45 -21.99 -72.32
N ALA A 16 5.15 -20.90 -71.63
CA ALA A 16 4.28 -19.81 -72.09
C ALA A 16 4.31 -18.63 -71.09
N ALA A 17 5.26 -17.72 -71.33
CA ALA A 17 5.11 -16.28 -71.57
C ALA A 17 4.12 -15.36 -70.78
N PRO A 18 4.44 -14.04 -70.73
CA PRO A 18 3.93 -13.03 -69.80
C PRO A 18 2.92 -12.06 -70.43
N LYS A 19 2.36 -11.14 -69.63
CA LYS A 19 1.77 -9.82 -69.99
C LYS A 19 0.98 -9.29 -68.77
N CYS A 20 0.83 -8.01 -68.46
CA CYS A 20 1.39 -6.72 -68.89
C CYS A 20 0.77 -5.65 -67.95
N PHE A 21 1.53 -4.59 -67.67
CA PHE A 21 1.13 -3.18 -67.45
C PHE A 21 -0.16 -2.84 -66.68
N LYS A 22 -0.01 -2.05 -65.61
CA LYS A 22 -0.39 -0.61 -65.57
C LYS A 22 -0.07 0.00 -64.18
N ASP A 23 0.93 0.88 -64.15
CA ASP A 23 0.82 2.16 -63.42
C ASP A 23 0.10 3.15 -64.38
N PRO A 24 -0.62 4.16 -63.85
CA PRO A 24 0.08 5.40 -63.50
C PRO A 24 -0.45 6.10 -62.22
N GLU A 25 0.49 6.84 -61.62
CA GLU A 25 0.36 8.18 -61.03
C GLU A 25 -1.01 8.65 -60.52
N SER A 26 -1.07 8.98 -59.22
CA SER A 26 -1.77 10.18 -58.79
C SER A 26 -1.12 10.73 -57.51
N ASP A 27 -0.45 11.85 -57.67
CA ASP A 27 -0.15 12.80 -56.60
C ASP A 27 -1.45 13.29 -55.96
N SER A 28 -1.49 13.27 -54.63
CA SER A 28 -2.24 14.25 -53.84
C SER A 28 -1.67 14.29 -52.43
N ASP A 29 -0.81 15.29 -52.21
CA ASP A 29 -0.65 15.92 -50.90
C ASP A 29 -2.02 16.41 -50.40
N GLU A 30 -2.39 16.07 -49.17
CA GLU A 30 -2.97 17.01 -48.19
C GLU A 30 -3.21 16.34 -46.81
N PRO A 31 -3.27 17.15 -45.73
CA PRO A 31 -2.76 16.76 -44.42
C PRO A 31 -3.78 16.12 -43.47
N ILE A 32 -3.20 15.43 -42.50
CA ILE A 32 -3.83 14.82 -41.33
C ILE A 32 -4.53 15.88 -40.46
N VAL A 33 -5.84 15.73 -40.26
CA VAL A 33 -6.60 16.38 -39.17
C VAL A 33 -7.02 15.29 -38.17
N PRO A 34 -6.62 15.36 -36.88
CA PRO A 34 -7.07 14.39 -35.88
C PRO A 34 -8.53 14.67 -35.50
N ARG A 35 -9.44 13.76 -35.82
CA ARG A 35 -10.77 13.71 -35.21
C ARG A 35 -10.66 13.10 -33.81
N PHE A 36 -10.83 13.95 -32.79
CA PHE A 36 -11.14 13.50 -31.43
C PHE A 36 -12.48 12.76 -31.41
N ARG A 37 -12.45 11.44 -31.15
CA ARG A 37 -13.65 10.69 -30.76
C ARG A 37 -13.66 10.51 -29.25
N SER A 38 -14.56 11.26 -28.63
CA SER A 38 -15.09 11.05 -27.29
C SER A 38 -15.63 9.62 -27.16
N MET A 39 -15.16 8.89 -26.15
CA MET A 39 -15.72 7.61 -25.71
C MET A 39 -16.52 7.86 -24.43
N SER A 40 -17.84 7.69 -24.52
CA SER A 40 -18.70 7.47 -23.34
C SER A 40 -18.84 5.95 -23.12
N PRO A 41 -18.92 5.48 -21.87
CA PRO A 41 -18.96 4.04 -21.57
C PRO A 41 -20.41 3.55 -21.54
N ALA A 42 -20.69 2.44 -22.21
CA ALA A 42 -21.95 1.73 -22.09
C ALA A 42 -21.73 0.22 -22.11
N GLY A 43 -22.36 -0.49 -21.16
CA GLY A 43 -22.75 -1.88 -21.35
C GLY A 43 -22.09 -2.90 -20.42
N SER A 44 -22.38 -2.83 -19.12
CA SER A 44 -22.20 -3.97 -18.22
C SER A 44 -23.27 -5.03 -18.56
N ARG A 45 -22.84 -6.20 -19.05
CA ARG A 45 -23.73 -7.36 -19.27
C ARG A 45 -23.57 -8.35 -18.13
N VAL A 46 -24.67 -8.52 -17.41
CA VAL A 46 -24.91 -9.55 -16.39
C VAL A 46 -25.08 -10.90 -17.10
N ILE A 47 -24.28 -11.90 -16.70
CA ILE A 47 -24.46 -13.29 -17.12
C ILE A 47 -25.25 -14.01 -16.03
N HIS A 48 -26.46 -14.46 -16.39
CA HIS A 48 -27.25 -15.41 -15.63
C HIS A 48 -26.64 -16.81 -15.78
N VAL A 49 -26.33 -17.47 -14.66
CA VAL A 49 -26.08 -18.91 -14.63
C VAL A 49 -27.24 -19.57 -13.89
N LYS A 50 -27.87 -20.55 -14.55
CA LYS A 50 -28.89 -21.45 -14.00
C LYS A 50 -28.20 -22.57 -13.23
N ASP A 51 -28.66 -22.82 -12.02
CA ASP A 51 -28.42 -24.06 -11.27
C ASP A 51 -29.42 -25.15 -11.68
N GLU A 52 -28.95 -26.39 -11.73
CA GLU A 52 -29.78 -27.59 -11.53
C GLU A 52 -28.92 -28.74 -10.96
N THR A 53 -29.24 -29.13 -9.71
CA THR A 53 -29.17 -30.48 -9.07
C THR A 53 -27.84 -31.26 -9.02
N ALA A 54 -27.47 -32.01 -7.98
CA ALA A 54 -27.87 -32.25 -6.60
C ALA A 54 -26.78 -33.18 -5.98
N HIS A 55 -26.47 -33.05 -4.68
CA HIS A 55 -26.27 -34.14 -3.70
C HIS A 55 -25.50 -33.66 -2.45
N SER A 56 -26.27 -33.38 -1.39
CA SER A 56 -26.13 -33.86 -0.01
C SER A 56 -24.72 -34.09 0.57
N SER A 57 -24.25 -33.19 1.44
CA SER A 57 -23.90 -33.54 2.83
C SER A 57 -23.89 -32.31 3.74
N SER A 58 -24.12 -32.58 5.01
CA SER A 58 -24.44 -31.73 6.16
C SER A 58 -23.24 -30.97 6.74
N ASP A 59 -23.41 -29.66 7.04
CA ASP A 59 -23.03 -29.02 8.32
C ASP A 59 -23.39 -27.50 8.35
N PRO A 60 -23.49 -26.86 9.54
CA PRO A 60 -24.44 -25.78 9.81
C PRO A 60 -23.96 -24.37 9.42
N ALA A 61 -24.94 -23.55 9.06
CA ALA A 61 -24.85 -22.20 8.51
C ALA A 61 -24.33 -21.16 9.51
N ILE A 62 -23.36 -20.35 9.05
CA ILE A 62 -23.07 -19.02 9.56
C ILE A 62 -23.79 -18.03 8.63
N GLU A 63 -24.87 -17.42 9.11
CA GLU A 63 -25.54 -16.31 8.43
C GLU A 63 -24.64 -15.08 8.40
N THR A 64 -24.24 -14.64 7.21
CA THR A 64 -23.72 -13.28 6.98
C THR A 64 -24.71 -12.54 6.10
N SER A 65 -25.46 -11.62 6.71
CA SER A 65 -26.31 -10.69 5.98
C SER A 65 -25.50 -9.52 5.42
N PRO A 66 -25.80 -9.03 4.20
CA PRO A 66 -25.08 -7.95 3.54
C PRO A 66 -25.58 -6.57 4.02
N LEU A 67 -24.64 -5.65 4.26
CA LEU A 67 -24.91 -4.23 4.52
C LEU A 67 -25.34 -3.49 3.23
N PRO A 68 -26.33 -2.58 3.29
CA PRO A 68 -26.70 -1.77 2.14
C PRO A 68 -25.80 -0.54 2.00
N THR A 69 -25.44 -0.25 0.75
CA THR A 69 -24.86 0.99 0.25
C THR A 69 -25.88 2.13 0.34
N LEU A 70 -25.46 3.30 0.85
CA LEU A 70 -26.22 4.54 0.65
C LEU A 70 -25.28 5.68 0.28
N ASN A 71 -25.57 6.25 -0.88
CA ASN A 71 -24.87 7.35 -1.54
C ASN A 71 -25.65 8.67 -1.33
N GLN A 72 -24.89 9.75 -1.19
CA GLN A 72 -25.14 11.14 -1.65
C GLN A 72 -25.99 12.17 -0.85
N SER A 73 -25.28 13.27 -0.55
CA SER A 73 -25.56 14.70 -0.85
C SER A 73 -26.48 15.56 0.04
N ALA A 74 -25.90 16.66 0.58
CA ALA A 74 -26.33 18.06 0.37
C ALA A 74 -25.30 19.02 1.03
N VAL A 75 -24.45 19.73 0.27
CA VAL A 75 -24.62 21.14 -0.13
C VAL A 75 -25.09 22.06 1.01
N LEU A 76 -24.17 22.86 1.58
CA LEU A 76 -24.53 24.05 2.36
C LEU A 76 -23.86 25.31 1.81
N LYS A 77 -24.75 26.26 1.54
CA LYS A 77 -24.59 27.59 0.94
C LYS A 77 -23.75 28.53 1.81
N LYS A 78 -22.90 29.29 1.13
CA LYS A 78 -22.35 30.59 1.56
C LYS A 78 -23.46 31.55 2.02
N ARG A 79 -23.21 32.27 3.12
CA ARG A 79 -23.70 33.64 3.30
C ARG A 79 -22.59 34.51 3.88
N SER A 80 -22.24 35.50 3.09
CA SER A 80 -21.49 36.70 3.40
C SER A 80 -22.34 37.68 4.21
N SER A 81 -21.73 38.41 5.14
CA SER A 81 -22.07 39.82 5.40
C SER A 81 -20.88 40.52 6.05
N SER A 82 -20.44 41.58 5.40
CA SER A 82 -19.49 42.59 5.86
C SER A 82 -20.22 43.64 6.71
N ASP A 83 -19.52 44.28 7.66
CA ASP A 83 -19.14 45.70 7.60
C ASP A 83 -18.60 46.22 8.95
N GLU A 84 -17.89 47.33 8.81
CA GLU A 84 -16.80 47.91 9.59
C GLU A 84 -17.12 48.63 10.92
N GLU A 85 -16.03 48.78 11.69
CA GLU A 85 -15.60 49.91 12.54
C GLU A 85 -16.51 50.53 13.61
N ALA A 86 -16.05 50.48 14.88
CA ALA A 86 -15.40 51.61 15.57
C ALA A 86 -15.45 51.44 17.11
N GLY A 87 -14.36 51.82 17.80
CA GLY A 87 -14.43 52.27 19.21
C GLY A 87 -13.73 51.40 20.27
N SER A 88 -12.46 51.71 20.54
CA SER A 88 -11.74 51.40 21.80
C SER A 88 -12.11 52.44 22.90
N PRO A 89 -11.66 52.41 24.18
CA PRO A 89 -10.84 51.44 24.93
C PRO A 89 -11.33 51.13 26.38
N ASN A 90 -10.51 50.38 27.12
CA ASN A 90 -10.36 50.28 28.58
C ASN A 90 -10.96 49.03 29.25
N LYS A 91 -10.10 48.03 29.50
CA LYS A 91 -10.16 47.26 30.76
C LYS A 91 -8.79 46.69 31.15
N LYS A 92 -8.48 46.96 32.42
CA LYS A 92 -7.23 46.73 33.15
C LYS A 92 -6.79 45.26 33.11
N VAL A 93 -5.56 45.01 32.67
CA VAL A 93 -4.85 43.73 32.85
C VAL A 93 -4.29 43.69 34.26
N ARG A 94 -4.77 42.76 35.11
CA ARG A 94 -4.14 42.45 36.41
C ARG A 94 -3.05 41.42 36.20
N LYS A 95 -1.80 41.84 36.42
CA LYS A 95 -0.58 41.01 36.44
C LYS A 95 -0.57 40.18 37.73
N ILE A 96 -0.67 38.86 37.62
CA ILE A 96 -0.45 37.94 38.74
C ILE A 96 1.05 37.61 38.77
N VAL A 97 1.73 38.05 39.83
CA VAL A 97 3.15 37.78 40.11
C VAL A 97 3.20 36.60 41.08
N LEU A 98 3.70 35.46 40.62
CA LEU A 98 4.02 34.32 41.50
C LEU A 98 5.47 34.48 42.00
N LYS A 99 5.62 34.71 43.31
CA LYS A 99 6.89 34.71 44.03
C LYS A 99 7.27 33.27 44.38
N THR A 100 8.41 32.78 43.91
CA THR A 100 9.05 31.57 44.43
C THR A 100 10.11 31.98 45.45
N ASN A 101 10.00 31.44 46.67
CA ASN A 101 10.94 31.69 47.75
C ASN A 101 12.18 30.80 47.59
N LYS A 102 13.34 31.44 47.47
CA LYS A 102 14.66 30.87 47.74
C LYS A 102 14.75 30.50 49.23
N SER A 103 15.18 29.28 49.51
CA SER A 103 15.81 28.91 50.78
C SER A 103 17.26 28.56 50.49
N ALA A 104 18.16 29.24 51.19
CA ALA A 104 19.58 28.95 51.28
C ALA A 104 19.90 28.81 52.77
N THR A 105 20.61 27.76 53.17
CA THR A 105 21.52 27.84 54.33
C THR A 105 22.67 26.85 54.16
N ALA A 106 23.86 27.37 54.47
CA ALA A 106 25.18 26.82 54.26
C ALA A 106 25.68 25.94 55.44
N SER A 107 26.79 25.21 55.24
CA SER A 107 28.05 25.40 55.99
C SER A 107 28.94 24.13 56.06
N ASN A 108 30.10 24.21 55.41
CA ASN A 108 31.48 23.87 55.83
C ASN A 108 31.76 22.62 56.72
N ASN A 109 32.65 21.71 56.29
CA ASN A 109 34.11 21.80 56.47
C ASN A 109 34.88 20.54 55.99
N ALA A 110 36.17 20.77 55.76
CA ALA A 110 37.18 19.94 55.09
C ALA A 110 37.63 18.63 55.78
N ALA A 111 38.07 17.66 54.98
CA ALA A 111 39.44 17.07 55.02
C ALA A 111 39.52 15.86 54.05
N ALA A 112 40.55 15.85 53.20
CA ALA A 112 40.90 14.72 52.33
C ALA A 112 41.46 13.54 53.15
N PRO A 113 41.26 12.29 52.70
CA PRO A 113 42.31 11.66 51.89
C PRO A 113 41.80 10.84 50.69
N ARG A 114 42.62 10.74 49.64
CA ARG A 114 42.48 9.77 48.52
C ARG A 114 42.34 8.34 49.07
N PRO A 115 41.48 7.50 48.48
CA PRO A 115 41.98 6.61 47.42
C PRO A 115 40.96 6.21 46.32
N VAL A 116 41.51 5.81 45.17
CA VAL A 116 41.02 4.81 44.20
C VAL A 116 39.65 5.06 43.52
N THR A 117 39.73 5.21 42.21
CA THR A 117 38.64 5.23 41.22
C THR A 117 37.72 4.01 41.30
N PRO A 118 36.40 4.25 41.27
CA PRO A 118 35.50 3.44 40.48
C PRO A 118 34.70 4.26 39.46
N ASP A 119 34.45 3.57 38.37
CA ASP A 119 33.55 3.80 37.25
C ASP A 119 32.21 4.46 37.64
N LEU A 120 31.83 5.54 36.96
CA LEU A 120 30.48 6.12 36.99
C LEU A 120 30.09 6.55 35.58
N SER A 121 29.43 5.61 34.91
CA SER A 121 28.23 5.79 34.10
C SER A 121 27.74 7.23 33.95
N HIS A 122 27.80 7.71 32.72
CA HIS A 122 27.13 8.91 32.26
C HIS A 122 25.65 8.90 32.63
N LEU A 123 25.23 9.95 33.34
CA LEU A 123 23.86 10.45 33.39
C LEU A 123 23.32 10.57 31.96
N GLY A 124 22.32 9.76 31.64
CA GLY A 124 21.42 10.00 30.52
C GLY A 124 20.27 10.87 30.99
N ASP A 125 20.29 12.16 30.62
CA ASP A 125 19.09 13.00 30.60
C ASP A 125 18.72 13.21 29.14
N SER A 126 17.85 12.33 28.63
CA SER A 126 17.12 12.54 27.37
C SER A 126 15.64 12.76 27.69
N PRO A 127 15.05 13.92 27.35
CA PRO A 127 13.65 14.21 27.57
C PRO A 127 12.83 13.61 26.41
N SER A 128 12.31 12.39 26.55
CA SER A 128 11.55 11.77 25.46
C SER A 128 10.35 10.90 25.86
N ASP A 129 10.02 10.76 27.15
CA ASP A 129 8.88 9.93 27.57
C ASP A 129 7.54 10.67 27.70
N ASP A 130 7.51 11.99 27.48
CA ASP A 130 6.34 12.80 27.85
C ASP A 130 5.18 12.75 26.82
N LEU A 131 5.40 12.26 25.59
CA LEU A 131 4.34 12.22 24.56
C LEU A 131 3.28 11.14 24.82
N SER A 132 3.67 10.01 25.45
CA SER A 132 2.75 8.95 25.85
C SER A 132 1.84 9.40 27.01
N GLY A 133 2.43 10.14 27.96
CA GLY A 133 1.71 10.81 29.05
C GLY A 133 0.73 11.85 28.54
N ILE A 134 1.16 12.68 27.57
CA ILE A 134 0.31 13.70 26.96
C ILE A 134 -0.87 13.09 26.18
N ARG A 135 -0.68 12.00 25.41
CA ARG A 135 -1.80 11.31 24.74
C ARG A 135 -2.76 10.66 25.73
N SER A 136 -2.24 10.01 26.77
CA SER A 136 -3.06 9.40 27.83
C SER A 136 -3.89 10.45 28.58
N LEU A 137 -3.30 11.60 28.89
CA LEU A 137 -3.99 12.75 29.47
C LEU A 137 -5.04 13.33 28.52
N HIS A 138 -4.75 13.41 27.22
CA HIS A 138 -5.68 13.91 26.22
C HIS A 138 -6.94 13.02 26.09
N GLU A 139 -6.76 11.70 26.01
CA GLU A 139 -7.87 10.73 26.00
C GLU A 139 -8.66 10.75 27.31
N GLY A 140 -7.96 10.89 28.45
CA GLY A 140 -8.58 11.08 29.76
C GLY A 140 -9.45 12.35 29.81
N LEU A 141 -8.96 13.46 29.27
CA LEU A 141 -9.69 14.74 29.20
C LEU A 141 -10.91 14.66 28.29
N ILE A 142 -10.82 14.01 27.12
CA ILE A 142 -11.96 13.79 26.22
C ILE A 142 -13.03 12.95 26.91
N SER A 143 -12.63 11.88 27.61
CA SER A 143 -13.54 11.03 28.38
C SER A 143 -14.25 11.80 29.49
N ILE A 144 -13.51 12.62 30.26
CA ILE A 144 -14.06 13.49 31.30
C ILE A 144 -15.01 14.53 30.70
N GLN A 145 -14.65 15.19 29.61
CA GLN A 145 -15.48 16.19 28.93
C GLN A 145 -16.79 15.59 28.43
N LYS A 146 -16.74 14.38 27.85
CA LYS A 146 -17.93 13.64 27.41
C LYS A 146 -18.82 13.28 28.61
N ARG A 147 -18.23 12.86 29.72
CA ARG A 147 -18.95 12.53 30.97
C ARG A 147 -19.62 13.77 31.57
N ILE A 148 -18.90 14.90 31.64
CA ILE A 148 -19.42 16.19 32.13
C ILE A 148 -20.58 16.68 31.25
N SER A 149 -20.42 16.66 29.93
CA SER A 149 -21.47 17.09 28.99
C SER A 149 -22.74 16.23 29.10
N THR A 150 -22.57 14.93 29.33
CA THR A 150 -23.69 14.00 29.53
C THR A 150 -24.39 14.24 30.86
N THR A 151 -23.64 14.48 31.94
CA THR A 151 -24.20 14.81 33.26
C THR A 151 -24.94 16.15 33.24
N LEU A 152 -24.37 17.18 32.60
CA LEU A 152 -25.01 18.50 32.45
C LEU A 152 -26.37 18.41 31.76
N ARG A 153 -26.46 17.70 30.63
CA ARG A 153 -27.74 17.49 29.93
C ARG A 153 -28.76 16.75 30.80
N LYS A 154 -28.35 15.73 31.56
CA LYS A 154 -29.24 15.02 32.50
C LYS A 154 -29.76 15.96 33.60
N THR A 155 -28.90 16.80 34.15
CA THR A 155 -29.31 17.77 35.18
C THR A 155 -30.25 18.82 34.61
N GLU A 156 -30.00 19.33 33.41
CA GLU A 156 -30.89 20.29 32.72
C GLU A 156 -32.28 19.69 32.49
N PHE A 157 -32.36 18.46 31.96
CA PHE A 157 -33.65 17.79 31.78
C PHE A 157 -34.35 17.49 33.11
N ALA A 158 -33.62 17.15 34.17
CA ALA A 158 -34.19 16.91 35.49
C ALA A 158 -34.78 18.20 36.10
N VAL A 159 -34.09 19.33 35.93
CA VAL A 159 -34.59 20.66 36.36
C VAL A 159 -35.83 21.07 35.54
N GLU A 160 -35.82 20.87 34.22
CA GLU A 160 -36.98 21.16 33.37
C GLU A 160 -38.19 20.28 33.71
N LEU A 161 -37.96 18.99 34.01
CA LEU A 161 -39.01 18.07 34.45
C LEU A 161 -39.62 18.49 35.78
N ASP A 162 -38.80 18.89 36.76
CA ASP A 162 -39.27 19.38 38.05
C ASP A 162 -40.04 20.70 37.92
N ALA A 163 -39.56 21.62 37.09
CA ALA A 163 -40.25 22.87 36.78
C ALA A 163 -41.61 22.61 36.08
N ALA A 164 -41.67 21.66 35.14
CA ALA A 164 -42.92 21.27 34.49
C ALA A 164 -43.90 20.63 35.48
N LYS A 165 -43.43 19.75 36.38
CA LYS A 165 -44.26 19.14 37.44
C LYS A 165 -44.84 20.19 38.38
N LYS A 166 -44.02 21.15 38.84
CA LYS A 166 -44.47 22.27 39.67
C LYS A 166 -45.50 23.14 38.94
N LYS A 167 -45.32 23.38 37.64
CA LYS A 167 -46.28 24.13 36.83
C LYS A 167 -47.60 23.38 36.64
N ILE A 168 -47.57 22.07 36.44
CA ILE A 168 -48.77 21.21 36.39
C ILE A 168 -49.55 21.34 37.70
N ALA A 169 -48.89 21.14 38.85
CA ALA A 169 -49.52 21.23 40.16
C ALA A 169 -50.14 22.62 40.43
N SER A 170 -49.46 23.69 40.01
CA SER A 170 -49.99 25.06 40.12
C SER A 170 -51.21 25.30 39.23
N LEU A 171 -51.23 24.78 38.01
CA LEU A 171 -52.36 24.92 37.08
C LEU A 171 -53.55 24.08 37.52
N GLU A 172 -53.33 22.88 38.05
CA GLU A 172 -54.37 22.04 38.67
C GLU A 172 -55.05 22.77 39.84
N HIS A 173 -54.27 23.44 40.69
CA HIS A 173 -54.82 24.25 41.79
C HIS A 173 -55.65 25.44 41.30
N GLN A 174 -55.16 26.19 40.31
CA GLN A 174 -55.88 27.32 39.72
C GLN A 174 -57.18 26.89 39.02
N LEU A 175 -57.20 25.69 38.43
CA LEU A 175 -58.39 25.12 37.80
C LEU A 175 -59.46 24.73 38.85
N LEU A 176 -59.03 24.25 40.02
CA LEU A 176 -59.91 24.00 41.17
C LEU A 176 -60.49 25.30 41.77
N GLU A 177 -59.71 26.38 41.83
CA GLU A 177 -60.15 27.69 42.37
C GLU A 177 -61.03 28.49 41.39
N ALA A 178 -60.86 28.33 40.08
CA ALA A 178 -61.63 29.03 39.05
C ALA A 178 -63.06 28.49 38.85
N SER A 179 -63.49 27.51 39.65
CA SER A 179 -64.83 26.87 39.57
C SER A 179 -65.96 27.69 40.23
N SER A 180 -65.79 29.01 40.38
CA SER A 180 -66.77 29.97 40.94
C SER A 180 -67.55 30.71 39.82
N PRO A 181 -68.85 31.06 39.96
CA PRO A 181 -69.75 31.05 38.81
C PRO A 181 -69.90 32.32 37.94
N ASP A 182 -69.18 33.44 38.09
CA ASP A 182 -69.60 34.71 37.42
C ASP A 182 -68.66 35.43 36.42
N ASP A 183 -67.46 34.95 36.11
CA ASP A 183 -66.68 35.46 34.94
C ASP A 183 -65.64 34.44 34.41
N SER A 184 -65.89 33.17 34.69
CA SER A 184 -64.85 32.14 34.85
C SER A 184 -64.72 31.18 33.67
N THR A 185 -65.65 31.19 32.71
CA THR A 185 -65.69 30.18 31.63
C THR A 185 -64.59 30.34 30.59
N SER A 186 -64.13 31.57 30.31
CA SER A 186 -63.03 31.83 29.37
C SER A 186 -61.66 31.53 29.98
N LYS A 187 -61.44 31.93 31.25
CA LYS A 187 -60.21 31.69 32.01
C LYS A 187 -60.03 30.20 32.34
N LEU A 188 -61.11 29.49 32.67
CA LEU A 188 -61.07 28.05 32.93
C LEU A 188 -60.73 27.25 31.66
N LYS A 189 -61.32 27.60 30.51
CA LYS A 189 -60.95 27.02 29.20
C LYS A 189 -59.49 27.31 28.83
N GLN A 190 -58.96 28.48 29.18
CA GLN A 190 -57.55 28.81 28.97
C GLN A 190 -56.64 27.95 29.87
N CYS A 191 -56.98 27.81 31.16
CA CYS A 191 -56.24 26.96 32.09
C CYS A 191 -56.23 25.48 31.66
N GLU A 192 -57.37 24.94 31.20
CA GLU A 192 -57.47 23.58 30.65
C GLU A 192 -56.57 23.39 29.43
N LYS A 193 -56.55 24.37 28.53
CA LYS A 193 -55.70 24.34 27.33
C LYS A 193 -54.21 24.39 27.68
N GLU A 194 -53.83 25.22 28.66
CA GLU A 194 -52.45 25.31 29.14
C GLU A 194 -52.03 24.02 29.86
N LEU A 195 -52.89 23.44 30.69
CA LEU A 195 -52.64 22.17 31.38
C LEU A 195 -52.44 21.04 30.36
N ALA A 196 -53.31 20.93 29.36
CA ALA A 196 -53.18 19.94 28.28
C ALA A 196 -51.86 20.12 27.48
N ALA A 197 -51.45 21.36 27.22
CA ALA A 197 -50.19 21.65 26.55
C ALA A 197 -48.96 21.26 27.39
N VAL A 198 -48.98 21.53 28.70
CA VAL A 198 -47.89 21.16 29.61
C VAL A 198 -47.83 19.66 29.82
N MET A 199 -48.96 18.96 29.97
CA MET A 199 -49.00 17.50 30.04
C MET A 199 -48.42 16.87 28.78
N LYS A 200 -48.80 17.36 27.59
CA LYS A 200 -48.24 16.90 26.32
C LYS A 200 -46.73 17.12 26.24
N ARG A 201 -46.22 18.25 26.72
CA ARG A 201 -44.77 18.52 26.80
C ARG A 201 -44.08 17.57 27.78
N ASN A 202 -44.67 17.32 28.94
CA ASN A 202 -44.12 16.41 29.95
C ASN A 202 -44.04 14.97 29.43
N SER A 203 -45.08 14.48 28.73
CA SER A 203 -45.05 13.16 28.09
C SER A 203 -43.94 13.03 27.05
N ARG A 204 -43.68 14.09 26.27
CA ARG A 204 -42.54 14.10 25.33
C ARG A 204 -41.20 14.01 26.05
N LEU A 205 -41.00 14.84 27.07
CA LEU A 205 -39.76 14.84 27.86
C LEU A 205 -39.50 13.49 28.54
N VAL A 206 -40.54 12.82 29.04
CA VAL A 206 -40.42 11.47 29.61
C VAL A 206 -39.97 10.46 28.56
N ASN A 207 -40.58 10.48 27.36
CA ASN A 207 -40.19 9.59 26.27
C ASN A 207 -38.75 9.84 25.81
N ASP A 208 -38.36 11.10 25.63
CA ASP A 208 -37.00 11.49 25.24
C ASP A 208 -35.97 11.02 26.29
N ASN A 209 -36.31 11.09 27.59
CA ASN A 209 -35.44 10.62 28.67
C ASN A 209 -35.26 9.08 28.65
N VAL A 210 -36.33 8.34 28.34
CA VAL A 210 -36.29 6.89 28.18
C VAL A 210 -35.40 6.50 26.99
N GLU A 211 -35.54 7.19 25.86
CA GLU A 211 -34.72 6.97 24.67
C GLU A 211 -33.24 7.30 24.92
N LEU A 212 -32.95 8.45 25.53
CA LEU A 212 -31.59 8.83 25.94
C LEU A 212 -30.96 7.79 26.87
N THR A 213 -31.74 7.25 27.80
CA THR A 213 -31.27 6.21 28.73
C THR A 213 -30.95 4.91 27.99
N ARG A 214 -31.74 4.54 26.98
CA ARG A 214 -31.47 3.38 26.12
C ARG A 214 -30.19 3.56 25.31
N ASN A 215 -30.06 4.68 24.60
CA ASN A 215 -28.88 4.98 23.78
C ASN A 215 -27.58 5.01 24.59
N LEU A 216 -27.63 5.48 25.84
CA LEU A 216 -26.47 5.44 26.74
C LEU A 216 -26.08 4.02 27.14
N LYS A 217 -27.05 3.14 27.41
CA LYS A 217 -26.76 1.73 27.69
C LYS A 217 -26.12 1.06 26.49
N ASP A 218 -26.66 1.27 25.29
CA ASP A 218 -26.13 0.67 24.05
C ASP A 218 -24.71 1.17 23.75
N THR A 219 -24.45 2.46 23.93
CA THR A 219 -23.10 3.04 23.78
C THR A 219 -22.12 2.48 24.80
N GLN A 220 -22.58 2.25 26.04
CA GLN A 220 -21.75 1.65 27.10
C GLN A 220 -21.41 0.19 26.79
N VAL A 221 -22.37 -0.59 26.29
CA VAL A 221 -22.13 -1.98 25.85
C VAL A 221 -21.10 -1.99 24.73
N TYR A 222 -21.28 -1.16 23.70
CA TYR A 222 -20.32 -1.06 22.60
C TYR A 222 -18.91 -0.67 23.05
N ALA A 223 -18.79 0.27 24.00
CA ALA A 223 -17.50 0.66 24.57
C ALA A 223 -16.84 -0.47 25.36
N ASN A 224 -17.63 -1.22 26.14
CA ASN A 224 -17.14 -2.37 26.89
C ASN A 224 -16.69 -3.50 25.97
N ASP A 225 -17.43 -3.79 24.89
CA ASP A 225 -17.06 -4.82 23.90
C ASP A 225 -15.75 -4.46 23.20
N ARG A 226 -15.59 -3.20 22.80
CA ARG A 226 -14.35 -2.70 22.20
C ARG A 226 -13.16 -2.76 23.17
N GLN A 227 -13.39 -2.45 24.43
CA GLN A 227 -12.37 -2.56 25.48
C GLN A 227 -11.98 -4.03 25.71
N ALA A 228 -12.95 -4.93 25.79
CA ALA A 228 -12.72 -6.37 25.93
C ALA A 228 -11.92 -6.95 24.75
N TYR A 229 -12.23 -6.49 23.52
CA TYR A 229 -11.48 -6.86 22.33
C TYR A 229 -10.02 -6.35 22.38
N ALA A 230 -9.81 -5.08 22.75
CA ALA A 230 -8.47 -4.52 22.91
C ALA A 230 -7.66 -5.25 24.00
N ASP A 231 -8.30 -5.61 25.12
CA ASP A 231 -7.66 -6.36 26.20
C ASP A 231 -7.43 -7.83 25.83
N SER A 232 -8.22 -8.40 24.92
CA SER A 232 -7.94 -9.70 24.30
C SER A 232 -6.67 -9.63 23.45
N LEU A 233 -6.57 -8.65 22.54
CA LEU A 233 -5.39 -8.41 21.70
C LEU A 233 -4.13 -8.17 22.55
N ARG A 234 -4.22 -7.35 23.60
CA ARG A 234 -3.09 -7.12 24.51
C ARG A 234 -2.64 -8.39 25.21
N ARG A 235 -3.56 -9.25 25.64
CA ARG A 235 -3.23 -10.54 26.26
C ARG A 235 -2.58 -11.49 25.28
N GLU A 236 -3.05 -11.51 24.04
CA GLU A 236 -2.45 -12.32 22.96
C GLU A 236 -1.04 -11.82 22.61
N ILE A 237 -0.84 -10.50 22.48
CA ILE A 237 0.48 -9.89 22.31
C ILE A 237 1.40 -10.23 23.49
N ALA A 238 0.93 -10.07 24.73
CA ALA A 238 1.71 -10.39 25.92
C ALA A 238 2.01 -11.90 26.05
N ALA A 239 1.14 -12.78 25.54
CA ALA A 239 1.38 -14.21 25.48
C ALA A 239 2.47 -14.51 24.42
N MET A 240 2.38 -13.91 23.24
CA MET A 240 3.43 -14.00 22.20
C MET A 240 4.77 -13.44 22.68
N GLU A 241 4.77 -12.39 23.50
CA GLU A 241 5.98 -11.82 24.13
C GLU A 241 6.58 -12.74 25.20
N LYS A 242 5.77 -13.54 25.89
CA LYS A 242 6.22 -14.53 26.88
C LYS A 242 6.70 -15.83 26.25
N GLU A 243 6.09 -16.23 25.14
CA GLU A 243 6.52 -17.33 24.29
C GLU A 243 7.66 -16.95 23.34
N ARG A 244 8.20 -15.72 23.49
CA ARG A 244 9.21 -15.15 22.61
C ARG A 244 10.30 -16.16 22.33
N ASP A 245 10.32 -16.60 21.07
CA ASP A 245 11.38 -17.45 20.54
C ASP A 245 12.72 -16.80 20.95
N PRO A 246 13.62 -17.52 21.64
CA PRO A 246 14.94 -16.99 21.94
C PRO A 246 15.67 -16.51 20.68
N ASN A 247 15.27 -17.00 19.50
CA ASN A 247 15.75 -16.58 18.18
C ASN A 247 14.97 -15.42 17.56
N PHE A 248 14.02 -14.78 18.25
CA PHE A 248 13.35 -13.56 17.78
C PHE A 248 14.36 -12.44 17.45
N ASN A 249 15.50 -12.47 18.14
CA ASN A 249 16.62 -11.57 17.90
C ASN A 249 17.64 -12.12 16.88
N ASP A 250 17.59 -13.41 16.53
CA ASP A 250 18.49 -14.08 15.61
C ASP A 250 18.01 -13.84 14.17
N ALA A 251 18.28 -12.63 13.68
CA ALA A 251 17.95 -12.27 12.32
C ALA A 251 18.97 -12.87 11.34
N PHE A 252 18.47 -13.32 10.20
CA PHE A 252 19.31 -13.69 9.07
C PHE A 252 20.09 -12.46 8.62
N LYS A 253 21.39 -12.43 8.93
CA LYS A 253 22.28 -11.38 8.48
C LYS A 253 22.73 -11.71 7.06
N VAL A 254 22.47 -10.78 6.14
CA VAL A 254 23.01 -10.81 4.79
C VAL A 254 23.91 -9.59 4.64
N THR A 255 25.13 -9.79 4.18
CA THR A 255 26.05 -8.67 3.93
C THR A 255 25.70 -8.00 2.60
N ASP A 256 26.13 -6.75 2.43
CA ASP A 256 25.93 -6.04 1.16
C ASP A 256 26.67 -6.74 0.02
N ASP A 257 27.87 -7.25 0.28
CA ASP A 257 28.66 -8.02 -0.69
C ASP A 257 27.94 -9.30 -1.16
N GLU A 258 27.23 -9.99 -0.26
CA GLU A 258 26.44 -11.18 -0.60
C GLU A 258 25.26 -10.82 -1.51
N VAL A 259 24.57 -9.71 -1.19
CA VAL A 259 23.48 -9.19 -2.02
C VAL A 259 24.00 -8.77 -3.39
N GLU A 260 25.09 -8.00 -3.44
CA GLU A 260 25.69 -7.53 -4.68
C GLU A 260 26.19 -8.69 -5.54
N SER A 261 26.85 -9.69 -4.94
CA SER A 261 27.30 -10.90 -5.62
C SER A 261 26.13 -11.70 -6.21
N ALA A 262 25.05 -11.88 -5.44
CA ALA A 262 23.84 -12.56 -5.93
C ALA A 262 23.17 -11.79 -7.07
N TRP A 263 23.07 -10.46 -6.96
CA TRP A 263 22.51 -9.59 -7.98
C TRP A 263 23.34 -9.61 -9.27
N ASN A 264 24.66 -9.51 -9.17
CA ASN A 264 25.60 -9.65 -10.28
C ASN A 264 25.50 -11.05 -10.92
N GLY A 265 25.28 -12.09 -10.11
CA GLY A 265 25.03 -13.45 -10.59
C GLY A 265 23.78 -13.56 -11.45
N ILE A 266 22.68 -12.88 -11.09
CA ILE A 266 21.45 -12.81 -11.89
C ILE A 266 21.71 -12.04 -13.19
N LYS A 267 22.34 -10.86 -13.09
CA LYS A 267 22.74 -10.04 -14.26
C LYS A 267 23.54 -10.85 -15.27
N HIS A 268 24.56 -11.57 -14.81
CA HIS A 268 25.42 -12.34 -15.69
C HIS A 268 24.66 -13.45 -16.42
N GLU A 269 23.76 -14.16 -15.72
CA GLU A 269 22.94 -15.21 -16.32
C GLU A 269 21.95 -14.66 -17.34
N ILE A 270 21.33 -13.50 -17.06
CA ILE A 270 20.43 -12.82 -18.01
C ILE A 270 21.20 -12.47 -19.29
N PHE A 271 22.36 -11.82 -19.15
CA PHE A 271 23.22 -11.49 -20.28
C PHE A 271 23.63 -12.75 -21.07
N ALA A 272 24.12 -13.78 -20.38
CA ALA A 272 24.54 -15.03 -21.01
C ALA A 272 23.38 -15.76 -21.69
N PHE A 273 22.17 -15.70 -21.14
CA PHE A 273 20.96 -16.23 -21.76
C PHE A 273 20.63 -15.47 -23.05
N VAL A 274 20.57 -14.14 -23.00
CA VAL A 274 20.24 -13.32 -24.18
C VAL A 274 21.24 -13.56 -25.31
N VAL A 275 22.54 -13.51 -25.03
CA VAL A 275 23.59 -13.64 -26.05
C VAL A 275 23.68 -15.05 -26.64
N GLN A 276 23.42 -16.10 -25.85
CA GLN A 276 23.66 -17.48 -26.29
C GLN A 276 22.40 -18.23 -26.74
N VAL A 277 21.21 -17.79 -26.33
CA VAL A 277 19.94 -18.49 -26.57
C VAL A 277 19.03 -17.68 -27.48
N LEU A 278 18.99 -16.36 -27.31
CA LEU A 278 18.14 -15.52 -28.13
C LEU A 278 18.87 -15.10 -29.39
N THR A 279 18.08 -14.87 -30.42
CA THR A 279 18.53 -14.33 -31.68
C THR A 279 17.87 -13.01 -31.92
N VAL A 280 18.65 -12.13 -32.53
CA VAL A 280 18.24 -10.76 -32.80
C VAL A 280 17.09 -10.69 -33.81
N LYS A 281 16.85 -11.75 -34.60
CA LYS A 281 15.73 -11.82 -35.57
C LYS A 281 14.71 -12.89 -35.14
N PRO A 282 13.41 -12.60 -35.23
CA PRO A 282 12.37 -13.61 -35.04
C PRO A 282 12.57 -14.84 -35.93
N TYR A 283 12.61 -16.05 -35.35
CA TYR A 283 12.54 -17.32 -36.08
C TYR A 283 11.12 -17.62 -36.57
N ARG A 284 10.11 -17.25 -35.77
CA ARG A 284 8.70 -17.51 -36.06
C ARG A 284 7.99 -16.20 -36.45
N LYS A 285 6.96 -16.29 -37.29
CA LYS A 285 6.13 -15.10 -37.63
C LYS A 285 5.10 -14.81 -36.53
N THR A 286 4.55 -15.86 -35.95
CA THR A 286 3.47 -15.81 -34.95
C THR A 286 3.98 -16.21 -33.58
N ALA A 287 3.46 -15.55 -32.54
CA ALA A 287 3.71 -15.92 -31.16
C ALA A 287 3.19 -17.35 -30.88
N PRO A 288 3.88 -18.16 -30.06
CA PRO A 288 3.38 -19.46 -29.66
C PRO A 288 2.16 -19.36 -28.73
N ARG A 289 1.42 -20.45 -28.61
CA ARG A 289 0.28 -20.53 -27.69
C ARG A 289 0.76 -20.38 -26.24
N GLY A 290 0.15 -19.45 -25.49
CA GLY A 290 0.53 -19.16 -24.10
C GLY A 290 1.47 -17.97 -23.94
N ALA A 291 1.96 -17.39 -25.03
CA ALA A 291 2.67 -16.11 -25.00
C ALA A 291 1.70 -14.94 -24.85
N ASP A 292 2.13 -13.90 -24.15
CA ASP A 292 1.46 -12.60 -24.12
C ASP A 292 1.71 -11.87 -25.44
N HIS A 293 0.67 -11.77 -26.27
CA HIS A 293 0.78 -11.16 -27.58
C HIS A 293 1.22 -9.68 -27.51
N SER A 294 0.82 -8.96 -26.46
CA SER A 294 1.18 -7.55 -26.30
C SER A 294 2.69 -7.38 -26.07
N VAL A 295 3.27 -8.26 -25.25
CA VAL A 295 4.71 -8.31 -24.97
C VAL A 295 5.48 -8.68 -26.24
N VAL A 296 5.05 -9.74 -26.92
CA VAL A 296 5.74 -10.23 -28.14
C VAL A 296 5.77 -9.15 -29.22
N GLU A 297 4.65 -8.48 -29.47
CA GLU A 297 4.59 -7.42 -30.48
C GLU A 297 5.38 -6.17 -30.06
N ALA A 298 5.43 -5.84 -28.76
CA ALA A 298 6.30 -4.78 -28.26
C ALA A 298 7.79 -5.11 -28.51
N LEU A 299 8.23 -6.33 -28.17
CA LEU A 299 9.61 -6.77 -28.42
C LEU A 299 9.96 -6.77 -29.92
N LYS A 300 9.06 -7.24 -30.78
CA LYS A 300 9.24 -7.15 -32.24
C LYS A 300 9.33 -5.70 -32.71
N LYS A 301 8.51 -4.81 -32.16
CA LYS A 301 8.52 -3.40 -32.53
C LYS A 301 9.87 -2.77 -32.19
N GLU A 302 10.36 -2.97 -30.98
CA GLU A 302 11.66 -2.43 -30.56
C GLU A 302 12.82 -3.04 -31.37
N GLN A 303 12.80 -4.35 -31.61
CA GLN A 303 13.77 -5.04 -32.48
C GLN A 303 13.79 -4.51 -33.91
N LYS A 304 12.64 -4.11 -34.47
CA LYS A 304 12.54 -3.50 -35.80
C LYS A 304 13.03 -2.06 -35.84
N LYS A 305 12.92 -1.30 -34.74
CA LYS A 305 13.41 0.07 -34.68
C LYS A 305 14.94 0.09 -34.74
N ASP A 306 15.59 -0.73 -33.91
CA ASP A 306 17.04 -0.89 -33.92
C ASP A 306 17.45 -2.32 -33.58
N ILE A 307 18.01 -2.99 -34.57
CA ILE A 307 18.46 -4.37 -34.47
C ILE A 307 19.64 -4.53 -33.51
N HIS A 308 20.46 -3.49 -33.34
CA HIS A 308 21.65 -3.51 -32.49
C HIS A 308 21.30 -3.32 -31.01
N LEU A 309 20.11 -2.80 -30.71
CA LEU A 309 19.63 -2.62 -29.34
C LEU A 309 18.68 -3.74 -28.88
N ALA A 310 18.34 -4.68 -29.76
CA ALA A 310 17.39 -5.76 -29.47
C ALA A 310 17.77 -6.59 -28.23
N GLU A 311 19.05 -6.89 -28.06
CA GLU A 311 19.55 -7.65 -26.90
C GLU A 311 19.26 -6.93 -25.57
N PHE A 312 19.40 -5.61 -25.53
CA PHE A 312 19.11 -4.80 -24.35
C PHE A 312 17.61 -4.77 -24.01
N TYR A 313 16.74 -4.79 -25.01
CA TYR A 313 15.30 -4.93 -24.80
C TYR A 313 14.91 -6.31 -24.25
N PHE A 314 15.59 -7.38 -24.68
CA PHE A 314 15.37 -8.71 -24.13
C PHE A 314 15.85 -8.81 -22.67
N GLU A 315 17.03 -8.27 -22.35
CA GLU A 315 17.51 -8.18 -20.97
C GLU A 315 16.53 -7.37 -20.10
N GLN A 316 16.08 -6.20 -20.57
CA GLN A 316 15.11 -5.37 -19.86
C GLN A 316 13.80 -6.12 -19.60
N TYR A 317 13.29 -6.86 -20.59
CA TYR A 317 12.07 -7.65 -20.42
C TYR A 317 12.23 -8.71 -19.32
N ILE A 318 13.33 -9.45 -19.31
CA ILE A 318 13.59 -10.47 -18.28
C ILE A 318 13.65 -9.79 -16.90
N TRP A 319 14.38 -8.69 -16.76
CA TRP A 319 14.43 -7.91 -15.52
C TRP A 319 13.05 -7.43 -15.07
N LYS A 320 12.24 -6.87 -15.97
CA LYS A 320 10.86 -6.45 -15.66
C LYS A 320 10.03 -7.61 -15.14
N CYS A 321 10.14 -8.79 -15.75
CA CYS A 321 9.44 -9.97 -15.27
C CYS A 321 9.92 -10.43 -13.89
N LEU A 322 11.23 -10.41 -13.60
CA LEU A 322 11.75 -10.75 -12.27
C LEU A 322 11.32 -9.72 -11.22
N VAL A 323 11.44 -8.43 -11.51
CA VAL A 323 11.01 -7.35 -10.60
C VAL A 323 9.55 -7.50 -10.28
N ARG A 324 8.70 -7.57 -11.30
CA ARG A 324 7.25 -7.61 -11.13
C ARG A 324 6.78 -8.86 -10.37
N ASN A 325 7.21 -10.04 -10.82
CA ASN A 325 6.68 -11.29 -10.28
C ASN A 325 7.34 -11.69 -8.96
N ILE A 326 8.64 -11.40 -8.78
CA ILE A 326 9.41 -11.90 -7.63
C ILE A 326 9.69 -10.77 -6.64
N PHE A 327 10.34 -9.68 -7.03
CA PHE A 327 10.77 -8.64 -6.08
C PHE A 327 9.63 -7.71 -5.62
N GLN A 328 8.59 -7.54 -6.44
CA GLN A 328 7.37 -6.79 -6.13
C GLN A 328 6.23 -7.69 -5.64
N GLY A 329 6.42 -9.01 -5.60
CA GLY A 329 5.46 -9.95 -5.01
C GLY A 329 4.16 -10.10 -5.79
N GLU A 330 4.14 -9.96 -7.12
CA GLU A 330 2.93 -10.33 -7.87
C GLU A 330 2.66 -11.84 -7.87
N ALA A 331 3.71 -12.66 -7.95
CA ALA A 331 3.61 -14.11 -7.85
C ALA A 331 3.85 -14.57 -6.42
N ALA A 332 3.16 -15.63 -6.00
CA ALA A 332 3.28 -16.19 -4.65
C ALA A 332 4.51 -17.11 -4.52
N THR A 333 5.70 -16.62 -4.86
CA THR A 333 6.95 -17.39 -4.83
C THR A 333 7.56 -17.55 -3.44
N PHE A 334 6.97 -16.94 -2.41
CA PHE A 334 7.42 -17.02 -1.02
C PHE A 334 6.22 -17.13 -0.09
N GLY A 335 6.14 -18.16 0.76
CA GLY A 335 5.10 -18.28 1.79
C GLY A 335 3.64 -18.33 1.26
N GLY A 336 3.47 -18.61 -0.02
CA GLY A 336 2.16 -18.72 -0.68
C GLY A 336 1.40 -17.38 -0.74
N PRO A 337 0.07 -17.42 -0.80
CA PRO A 337 -0.76 -16.21 -0.81
C PRO A 337 -0.52 -15.29 0.40
N ALA A 338 -0.22 -15.86 1.57
CA ALA A 338 0.10 -15.09 2.77
C ALA A 338 1.43 -14.34 2.63
N GLY A 339 2.47 -15.02 2.12
CA GLY A 339 3.75 -14.38 1.88
C GLY A 339 3.71 -13.31 0.79
N ARG A 340 2.83 -13.45 -0.21
CA ARG A 340 2.53 -12.40 -1.19
C ARG A 340 2.02 -11.11 -0.52
N VAL A 341 1.01 -11.23 0.34
CA VAL A 341 0.46 -10.08 1.09
C VAL A 341 1.51 -9.46 2.00
N PHE A 342 2.29 -10.29 2.68
CA PHE A 342 3.40 -9.86 3.52
C PHE A 342 4.48 -9.09 2.73
N GLN A 343 4.81 -9.52 1.52
CA GLN A 343 5.76 -8.81 0.67
C GLN A 343 5.25 -7.44 0.25
N PHE A 344 3.97 -7.29 -0.10
CA PHE A 344 3.39 -5.96 -0.38
C PHE A 344 3.49 -5.03 0.82
N PHE A 345 3.24 -5.55 2.03
CA PHE A 345 3.43 -4.80 3.26
C PHE A 345 4.90 -4.36 3.44
N CYS A 346 5.86 -5.21 3.10
CA CYS A 346 7.29 -4.86 3.16
C CYS A 346 7.73 -3.84 2.11
N LEU A 347 6.95 -3.65 1.03
CA LEU A 347 7.25 -2.67 -0.02
C LEU A 347 6.58 -1.31 0.26
N ASP A 348 5.51 -1.26 1.04
CA ASP A 348 4.78 -0.04 1.41
C ASP A 348 5.44 0.73 2.57
N ILE A 349 6.78 0.78 2.57
CA ILE A 349 7.59 1.43 3.62
C ILE A 349 7.44 2.96 3.64
N SER A 350 7.04 3.56 2.51
CA SER A 350 6.89 5.02 2.39
C SER A 350 5.84 5.63 3.33
N LYS A 351 4.95 4.80 3.89
CA LYS A 351 3.88 5.22 4.81
C LYS A 351 4.24 5.02 6.28
N ILE A 352 5.45 4.53 6.56
CA ILE A 352 5.87 4.11 7.90
C ILE A 352 6.86 5.14 8.43
N ASP A 353 6.59 5.64 9.64
CA ASP A 353 7.48 6.56 10.32
C ASP A 353 8.80 5.87 10.68
N CYS A 354 9.93 6.57 10.50
CA CYS A 354 11.27 6.04 10.73
C CYS A 354 11.45 5.57 12.18
N GLU A 355 10.79 6.20 13.15
CA GLU A 355 10.83 5.81 14.56
C GLU A 355 10.30 4.38 14.81
N SER A 356 9.36 3.90 13.99
CA SER A 356 8.76 2.57 14.12
C SER A 356 9.47 1.49 13.30
N MET A 357 10.46 1.87 12.49
CA MET A 357 11.16 0.94 11.59
C MET A 357 12.01 -0.12 12.31
N PRO A 358 12.67 0.15 13.46
CA PRO A 358 13.38 -0.88 14.21
C PRO A 358 12.49 -2.03 14.68
N GLU A 359 11.35 -1.76 15.31
CA GLU A 359 10.38 -2.78 15.71
C GLU A 359 9.82 -3.51 14.50
N LEU A 360 9.46 -2.76 13.47
CA LEU A 360 8.92 -3.31 12.24
C LEU A 360 9.90 -4.26 11.55
N SER A 361 11.19 -3.90 11.50
CA SER A 361 12.24 -4.72 10.90
C SER A 361 12.37 -6.08 11.60
N ARG A 362 12.19 -6.11 12.92
CA ARG A 362 12.19 -7.35 13.72
C ARG A 362 10.96 -8.20 13.40
N VAL A 363 9.77 -7.57 13.37
CA VAL A 363 8.51 -8.25 13.00
C VAL A 363 8.59 -8.81 11.58
N LYS A 364 9.16 -8.05 10.64
CA LYS A 364 9.41 -8.48 9.26
C LYS A 364 10.29 -9.72 9.23
N ALA A 365 11.49 -9.66 9.80
CA ALA A 365 12.43 -10.78 9.78
C ALA A 365 11.84 -12.04 10.42
N HIS A 366 11.14 -11.89 11.56
CA HIS A 366 10.48 -12.99 12.24
C HIS A 366 9.34 -13.61 11.39
N THR A 367 8.47 -12.76 10.85
CA THR A 367 7.36 -13.20 9.99
C THR A 367 7.88 -13.90 8.74
N ALA A 368 8.94 -13.38 8.12
CA ALA A 368 9.60 -14.01 6.98
C ALA A 368 10.18 -15.39 7.36
N ASN A 369 10.82 -15.52 8.51
CA ASN A 369 11.31 -16.83 8.99
C ASN A 369 10.18 -17.84 9.21
N PHE A 370 9.04 -17.40 9.74
CA PHE A 370 7.85 -18.22 9.91
C PHE A 370 7.27 -18.67 8.55
N LEU A 371 7.06 -17.73 7.63
CA LEU A 371 6.51 -18.01 6.30
C LEU A 371 7.45 -18.86 5.44
N ASN A 372 8.78 -18.72 5.60
CA ASN A 372 9.75 -19.53 4.89
C ASN A 372 9.66 -21.02 5.27
N LYS A 373 9.20 -21.35 6.48
CA LYS A 373 8.93 -22.75 6.89
C LYS A 373 7.70 -23.34 6.19
N GLN A 374 6.83 -22.49 5.67
CA GLN A 374 5.63 -22.85 4.90
C GLN A 374 5.90 -22.90 3.39
N PHE A 375 7.17 -22.89 2.97
CA PHE A 375 7.51 -23.00 1.55
C PHE A 375 7.07 -24.37 1.02
N ASP A 376 6.14 -24.37 0.07
CA ASP A 376 5.47 -25.56 -0.42
C ASP A 376 5.61 -25.76 -1.94
N GLU A 377 5.03 -26.85 -2.44
CA GLU A 377 4.99 -27.15 -3.87
C GLU A 377 4.31 -26.06 -4.70
N ASN A 378 3.41 -25.27 -4.10
CA ASN A 378 2.72 -24.19 -4.81
C ASN A 378 3.66 -23.02 -5.08
N ASN A 379 4.56 -22.68 -4.15
CA ASN A 379 5.61 -21.68 -4.41
C ASN A 379 6.50 -22.09 -5.59
N GLN A 380 6.84 -23.37 -5.67
CA GLN A 380 7.62 -23.90 -6.78
C GLN A 380 6.84 -23.87 -8.11
N LYS A 381 5.53 -24.17 -8.09
CA LYS A 381 4.66 -24.05 -9.27
C LYS A 381 4.58 -22.60 -9.77
N GLU A 382 4.49 -21.62 -8.88
CA GLU A 382 4.51 -20.20 -9.24
C GLU A 382 5.84 -19.82 -9.92
N ALA A 383 6.97 -20.26 -9.37
CA ALA A 383 8.28 -20.04 -9.98
C ALA A 383 8.40 -20.68 -11.39
N ILE A 384 7.87 -21.90 -11.56
CA ILE A 384 7.81 -22.57 -12.87
C ILE A 384 6.90 -21.78 -13.83
N GLY A 385 5.75 -21.28 -13.37
CA GLY A 385 4.86 -20.45 -14.18
C GLY A 385 5.50 -19.16 -14.69
N ILE A 386 6.43 -18.58 -13.94
CA ILE A 386 7.24 -17.43 -14.40
C ILE A 386 8.19 -17.87 -15.52
N VAL A 387 8.87 -19.01 -15.36
CA VAL A 387 9.77 -19.58 -16.38
C VAL A 387 9.01 -19.85 -17.68
N ASP A 388 7.86 -20.51 -17.59
CA ASP A 388 7.04 -20.85 -18.76
C ASP A 388 6.56 -19.60 -19.50
N ARG A 389 6.14 -18.56 -18.76
CA ARG A 389 5.73 -17.29 -19.35
C ARG A 389 6.88 -16.63 -20.11
N MET A 390 8.04 -16.47 -19.48
CA MET A 390 9.22 -15.89 -20.13
C MET A 390 9.64 -16.72 -21.35
N LYS A 391 9.62 -18.05 -21.25
CA LYS A 391 9.94 -18.96 -22.35
C LYS A 391 8.99 -18.73 -23.52
N ASN A 392 7.69 -18.71 -23.28
CA ASN A 392 6.69 -18.54 -24.33
C ASN A 392 6.78 -17.17 -25.01
N ASP A 393 6.97 -16.10 -24.24
CA ASP A 393 7.09 -14.74 -24.76
C ASP A 393 8.35 -14.56 -25.63
N LEU A 394 9.46 -15.20 -25.24
CA LEU A 394 10.74 -15.09 -25.93
C LEU A 394 10.95 -16.16 -27.02
N ALA A 395 10.14 -17.22 -27.06
CA ALA A 395 10.33 -18.37 -27.96
C ALA A 395 10.33 -18.00 -29.46
N ILE A 396 9.72 -16.88 -29.85
CA ILE A 396 9.79 -16.38 -31.22
C ILE A 396 11.20 -15.92 -31.62
N PHE A 397 12.03 -15.55 -30.65
CA PHE A 397 13.42 -15.13 -30.81
C PHE A 397 14.41 -16.26 -30.49
N MET A 398 13.94 -17.45 -30.13
CA MET A 398 14.80 -18.60 -29.84
C MET A 398 14.97 -19.47 -31.08
N ASP A 399 16.17 -20.01 -31.25
CA ASP A 399 16.37 -21.13 -32.16
C ASP A 399 15.63 -22.37 -31.57
N PRO A 400 14.79 -23.08 -32.36
CA PRO A 400 14.11 -24.28 -31.91
C PRO A 400 15.02 -25.31 -31.24
N ASP A 401 16.28 -25.42 -31.66
CA ASP A 401 17.23 -26.37 -31.11
C ASP A 401 17.75 -25.97 -29.71
N GLN A 402 17.50 -24.73 -29.28
CA GLN A 402 17.90 -24.20 -27.97
C GLN A 402 16.74 -24.16 -26.96
N GLU A 403 15.52 -24.57 -27.32
CA GLU A 403 14.32 -24.42 -26.48
C GLU A 403 14.45 -25.13 -25.12
N HIS A 404 15.03 -26.34 -25.10
CA HIS A 404 15.31 -27.06 -23.84
C HIS A 404 16.34 -26.33 -22.95
N LYS A 405 17.42 -25.83 -23.55
CA LYS A 405 18.45 -25.06 -22.81
C LYS A 405 17.88 -23.74 -22.31
N ALA A 406 16.94 -23.15 -23.04
CA ALA A 406 16.29 -21.92 -22.65
C ALA A 406 15.51 -22.10 -21.35
N GLU A 407 14.75 -23.19 -21.22
CA GLU A 407 14.02 -23.53 -20.01
C GLU A 407 14.94 -23.71 -18.80
N GLU A 408 16.02 -24.48 -18.95
CA GLU A 408 17.00 -24.70 -17.87
C GLU A 408 17.66 -23.39 -17.41
N ARG A 409 18.02 -22.51 -18.34
CA ARG A 409 18.65 -21.23 -18.00
C ARG A 409 17.68 -20.24 -17.39
N LEU A 410 16.46 -20.13 -17.91
CA LEU A 410 15.41 -19.30 -17.31
C LEU A 410 15.07 -19.80 -15.90
N LYS A 411 15.02 -21.11 -15.69
CA LYS A 411 14.84 -21.72 -14.37
C LYS A 411 15.99 -21.36 -13.42
N SER A 412 17.24 -21.38 -13.89
CA SER A 412 18.40 -20.91 -13.11
C SER A 412 18.27 -19.44 -12.70
N ILE A 413 17.91 -18.56 -13.64
CA ILE A 413 17.70 -17.13 -13.39
C ILE A 413 16.60 -16.91 -12.35
N VAL A 414 15.43 -17.53 -12.53
CA VAL A 414 14.29 -17.41 -11.62
C VAL A 414 14.64 -17.95 -10.23
N ASN A 415 15.31 -19.10 -10.13
CA ASN A 415 15.72 -19.67 -8.84
C ASN A 415 16.70 -18.75 -8.09
N LYS A 416 17.66 -18.14 -8.79
CA LYS A 416 18.59 -17.16 -8.20
C LYS A 416 17.82 -15.94 -7.69
N ALA A 417 16.86 -15.42 -8.46
CA ALA A 417 16.02 -14.30 -8.04
C ALA A 417 15.12 -14.62 -6.84
N VAL A 418 14.46 -15.79 -6.82
CA VAL A 418 13.65 -16.25 -5.67
C VAL A 418 14.52 -16.39 -4.42
N LYS A 419 15.73 -16.96 -4.55
CA LYS A 419 16.67 -17.08 -3.44
C LYS A 419 17.11 -15.71 -2.90
N LEU A 420 17.38 -14.75 -3.79
CA LEU A 420 17.75 -13.40 -3.39
C LEU A 420 16.57 -12.66 -2.73
N ASN A 421 15.36 -12.80 -3.25
CA ASN A 421 14.15 -12.24 -2.61
C ASN A 421 13.92 -12.82 -1.21
N ASN A 422 14.24 -14.10 -1.00
CA ASN A 422 14.22 -14.72 0.32
C ASN A 422 15.20 -14.02 1.29
N PHE A 423 16.41 -13.69 0.83
CA PHE A 423 17.35 -12.89 1.62
C PHE A 423 16.78 -11.51 1.97
N PHE A 424 16.14 -10.84 1.01
CA PHE A 424 15.52 -9.53 1.24
C PHE A 424 14.42 -9.59 2.30
N LEU A 425 13.54 -10.59 2.22
CA LEU A 425 12.43 -10.71 3.16
C LEU A 425 12.90 -11.09 4.57
N LYS A 426 13.89 -11.98 4.69
CA LYS A 426 14.42 -12.43 6.00
C LYS A 426 15.37 -11.44 6.67
N SER A 427 16.02 -10.57 5.89
CA SER A 427 16.86 -9.51 6.45
C SER A 427 16.03 -8.51 7.26
N ARG A 428 16.67 -7.81 8.21
CA ARG A 428 16.06 -6.64 8.88
C ARG A 428 16.09 -5.40 8.01
N ALA A 429 17.01 -5.30 7.06
CA ALA A 429 17.00 -4.24 6.08
C ALA A 429 15.80 -4.38 5.13
N PHE A 430 15.35 -3.26 4.58
CA PHE A 430 14.36 -3.24 3.51
C PHE A 430 15.08 -3.02 2.19
N PHE A 431 14.75 -3.86 1.19
CA PHE A 431 15.32 -3.76 -0.14
C PHE A 431 14.23 -3.33 -1.10
N VAL A 432 14.55 -2.36 -1.95
CA VAL A 432 13.62 -1.76 -2.91
C VAL A 432 14.28 -1.78 -4.28
N THR A 433 13.49 -2.13 -5.29
CA THR A 433 13.89 -2.04 -6.69
C THR A 433 13.09 -0.95 -7.39
N ASP A 434 13.77 0.01 -8.00
CA ASP A 434 13.16 1.11 -8.73
C ASP A 434 13.64 1.16 -10.19
N TRP A 435 12.74 1.62 -11.06
CA TRP A 435 13.00 1.87 -12.48
C TRP A 435 13.06 3.38 -12.77
N ASP A 436 13.00 4.21 -11.75
CA ASP A 436 12.99 5.66 -11.92
C ASP A 436 14.44 6.16 -11.97
N ILE A 437 14.85 6.58 -13.16
CA ILE A 437 16.06 7.37 -13.35
C ILE A 437 15.62 8.83 -13.31
N ASP A 438 16.34 9.63 -12.53
CA ASP A 438 16.07 11.06 -12.46
C ASP A 438 16.61 11.70 -13.75
N ASP A 439 15.75 11.76 -14.76
CA ASP A 439 16.07 12.26 -16.11
C ASP A 439 16.51 13.74 -16.10
N GLU A 440 16.22 14.48 -15.01
CA GLU A 440 16.66 15.87 -14.81
C GLU A 440 18.05 15.99 -14.18
N SER A 441 18.64 14.88 -13.72
CA SER A 441 19.97 14.89 -13.13
C SER A 441 21.04 14.67 -14.19
N ASP A 442 21.89 15.67 -14.42
CA ASP A 442 23.11 15.55 -15.25
C ASP A 442 24.15 14.57 -14.64
N ASN A 443 23.80 13.89 -13.53
CA ASN A 443 24.69 13.03 -12.78
C ASN A 443 24.66 11.58 -13.28
N PHE A 444 25.26 11.35 -14.46
CA PHE A 444 25.41 10.01 -15.04
C PHE A 444 26.37 9.10 -14.25
N ASP A 445 27.09 9.63 -13.24
CA ASP A 445 27.98 8.84 -12.38
C ASP A 445 27.22 7.78 -11.57
N ASP A 446 25.91 7.97 -11.37
CA ASP A 446 25.04 7.01 -10.69
C ASP A 446 24.45 5.92 -11.60
N LEU A 447 24.92 5.83 -12.86
CA LEU A 447 24.49 4.82 -13.81
C LEU A 447 25.65 3.90 -14.23
N ILE A 448 25.34 2.64 -14.55
CA ILE A 448 26.28 1.72 -15.22
C ILE A 448 25.99 1.76 -16.72
N VAL A 449 26.80 2.50 -17.47
CA VAL A 449 26.63 2.64 -18.92
C VAL A 449 27.20 1.42 -19.65
N ARG A 450 26.34 0.66 -20.34
CA ARG A 450 26.73 -0.54 -21.10
C ARG A 450 26.96 -0.26 -22.59
N HIS A 451 26.25 0.72 -23.14
CA HIS A 451 26.35 1.08 -24.56
C HIS A 451 26.24 2.59 -24.74
N ARG A 452 26.96 3.13 -25.73
CA ARG A 452 26.91 4.55 -26.14
C ARG A 452 26.68 4.62 -27.64
N SER A 453 25.63 5.33 -28.06
CA SER A 453 25.29 5.59 -29.46
C SER A 453 25.08 7.09 -29.68
N GLY A 454 24.98 7.56 -30.93
CA GLY A 454 24.60 8.94 -31.25
C GLY A 454 25.72 9.83 -31.78
N ILE A 455 25.50 11.14 -31.75
CA ILE A 455 26.37 12.17 -32.32
C ILE A 455 27.54 12.46 -31.37
N LYS A 456 28.73 12.63 -31.95
CA LYS A 456 29.91 13.03 -31.19
C LYS A 456 29.69 14.44 -30.62
N ASP A 457 29.87 14.60 -29.31
CA ASP A 457 29.64 15.83 -28.54
C ASP A 457 28.14 16.20 -28.36
N GLY A 458 27.23 15.28 -28.63
CA GLY A 458 25.82 15.41 -28.31
C GLY A 458 25.53 15.37 -26.80
N THR A 459 24.34 15.83 -26.41
CA THR A 459 23.94 15.75 -24.99
C THR A 459 23.55 14.30 -24.67
N PRO A 460 24.14 13.67 -23.64
CA PRO A 460 23.79 12.29 -23.30
C PRO A 460 22.36 12.23 -22.75
N VAL A 461 21.57 11.31 -23.30
CA VAL A 461 20.22 10.96 -22.84
C VAL A 461 20.16 9.47 -22.58
N VAL A 462 19.43 9.05 -21.57
CA VAL A 462 19.21 7.62 -21.29
C VAL A 462 18.34 7.02 -22.40
N GLY A 463 18.89 6.05 -23.14
CA GLY A 463 18.16 5.35 -24.19
C GLY A 463 17.29 4.23 -23.64
N ILE A 464 17.92 3.20 -23.06
CA ILE A 464 17.25 2.03 -22.51
C ILE A 464 17.80 1.77 -21.11
N GLN A 465 16.94 1.76 -20.09
CA GLN A 465 17.28 1.19 -18.80
C GLN A 465 17.16 -0.33 -18.84
N ILE A 466 18.29 -1.02 -18.81
CA ILE A 466 18.38 -2.47 -18.94
C ILE A 466 18.05 -3.16 -17.61
N SER A 467 18.56 -2.65 -16.50
CA SER A 467 18.31 -3.21 -15.16
C SER A 467 17.80 -2.15 -14.20
N PRO A 468 16.99 -2.53 -13.20
CA PRO A 468 16.54 -1.60 -12.17
C PRO A 468 17.71 -1.22 -11.24
N ARG A 469 17.49 -0.16 -10.47
CA ARG A 469 18.30 0.16 -9.29
C ARG A 469 17.93 -0.80 -8.16
N LEU A 470 18.89 -1.16 -7.31
CA LEU A 470 18.66 -1.84 -6.05
C LEU A 470 19.11 -0.94 -4.90
N SER A 471 18.18 -0.62 -4.02
CA SER A 471 18.42 0.24 -2.86
C SER A 471 18.10 -0.50 -1.56
N LYS A 472 18.81 -0.14 -0.49
CA LYS A 472 18.67 -0.71 0.86
C LYS A 472 18.36 0.39 1.86
N ILE A 473 17.39 0.15 2.74
CA ILE A 473 16.99 1.05 3.83
C ILE A 473 17.24 0.33 5.16
N GLY A 474 18.01 0.99 6.02
CA GLY A 474 18.59 0.40 7.23
C GLY A 474 19.72 -0.60 6.97
N ASN A 475 20.32 -1.12 8.04
CA ASN A 475 21.36 -2.13 7.98
C ASN A 475 20.84 -3.54 8.37
N ALA A 476 21.70 -4.55 8.27
CA ALA A 476 21.36 -5.94 8.60
C ALA A 476 21.03 -6.16 10.09
N ASP A 477 21.44 -5.23 10.97
CA ASP A 477 21.15 -5.28 12.40
C ASP A 477 19.76 -4.71 12.74
N GLY A 478 19.12 -4.00 11.79
CA GLY A 478 17.84 -3.32 11.98
C GLY A 478 18.01 -1.92 12.58
N GLU A 479 19.02 -1.19 12.11
CA GLU A 479 19.37 0.17 12.54
C GLU A 479 19.53 1.11 11.32
N PHE A 480 19.73 2.41 11.56
CA PHE A 480 20.00 3.44 10.55
C PHE A 480 18.88 3.66 9.50
N PHE A 481 17.61 3.56 9.92
CA PHE A 481 16.46 3.83 9.05
C PHE A 481 16.20 5.31 8.75
N ASN A 482 16.85 6.22 9.49
CA ASN A 482 16.73 7.67 9.28
C ASN A 482 17.61 8.16 8.10
N SER A 483 18.43 7.29 7.53
CA SER A 483 19.25 7.59 6.37
C SER A 483 18.46 7.37 5.07
N ASN A 484 18.76 8.16 4.05
CA ASN A 484 18.27 7.90 2.69
C ASN A 484 18.62 6.48 2.25
N ALA A 485 17.79 5.91 1.37
CA ALA A 485 18.04 4.58 0.81
C ALA A 485 19.44 4.52 0.18
N MET A 486 20.25 3.58 0.65
CA MET A 486 21.60 3.36 0.14
C MET A 486 21.53 2.54 -1.15
N VAL A 487 22.07 3.07 -2.23
CA VAL A 487 22.14 2.35 -3.51
C VAL A 487 23.16 1.22 -3.38
N ILE A 488 22.69 -0.03 -3.43
CA ILE A 488 23.53 -1.23 -3.47
C ILE A 488 23.95 -1.53 -4.91
N TYR A 489 23.03 -1.31 -5.85
CA TYR A 489 23.28 -1.54 -7.26
C TYR A 489 22.73 -0.42 -8.12
N LYS A 490 23.61 0.18 -8.92
CA LYS A 490 23.27 1.22 -9.89
C LYS A 490 22.50 0.63 -11.08
N PRO A 491 21.50 1.34 -11.63
CA PRO A 491 20.81 0.88 -12.82
C PRO A 491 21.78 0.78 -14.01
N ILE A 492 21.56 -0.22 -14.87
CA ILE A 492 22.34 -0.38 -16.10
C ILE A 492 21.56 0.26 -17.23
N VAL A 493 22.23 1.09 -18.05
CA VAL A 493 21.60 1.84 -19.12
C VAL A 493 22.39 1.79 -20.43
N THR A 494 21.71 2.11 -21.53
CA THR A 494 22.34 2.63 -22.74
C THR A 494 22.25 4.16 -22.74
N LEU A 495 23.27 4.83 -23.26
CA LEU A 495 23.26 6.29 -23.47
C LEU A 495 23.20 6.58 -24.97
N ASN A 496 22.31 7.47 -25.37
CA ASN A 496 22.24 8.04 -26.70
C ASN A 496 22.67 9.50 -26.64
N TYR A 497 23.59 9.91 -27.51
CA TYR A 497 24.09 11.28 -27.58
C TYR A 497 23.34 12.01 -28.69
N GLU A 498 22.52 12.99 -28.33
CA GLU A 498 21.65 13.74 -29.25
C GLU A 498 22.29 15.02 -29.79
#